data_AF-A0A285N6X3-F1
#
_entry.id   AF-A0A285N6X3-F1
#
_cell.length_a   1.000
_cell.length_b   1.000
_cell.length_c   1.000
_cell.angle_alpha   90.00
_cell.angle_beta   90.00
_cell.angle_gamma   90.00
#
_symmetry.space_group_name_H-M   'P 1'
#
loop_
_entity.id
_entity.type
_entity.pdbx_description
1 polymer ?
#
loop_
_entity_poly.entity_id
_entity_poly.type
_entity_poly.pdbx_seq_one_letter_code
_entity_poly.pdbx_strand_id
1 'polypeptide(L)'
;MERFLKKYYAITDRKQFKYDFEIQIKRMLDSGIRMFQLREKDLPSDEFFDLASKLGKLLSGYDASFFVNDRVDVAVLTGANGVHLPSKSIPIETVKHKFPFLIVGKSCHSVEEAVRAEKEGADYITFSPIFETPGKGKPKGLKALKEVVEAVSIPVYALGGITEEAIPEVLKIGVYGIAGIRLFIK
;
A
#
# COMPACT_ATOMS: atom_id res chain seq x y z
N MET A 1 -10.20 4.34 11.56
CA MET A 1 -9.64 4.32 10.19
C MET A 1 -8.70 5.50 9.95
N GLU A 2 -9.15 6.75 10.14
CA GLU A 2 -8.36 7.97 9.88
C GLU A 2 -7.00 8.05 10.60
N ARG A 3 -6.87 7.41 11.78
CA ARG A 3 -5.60 7.36 12.52
C ARG A 3 -4.48 6.64 11.76
N PHE A 4 -4.81 5.64 10.93
CA PHE A 4 -3.84 4.73 10.34
C PHE A 4 -3.52 5.00 8.86
N LEU A 5 -4.44 5.61 8.13
CA LEU A 5 -4.19 5.99 6.74
C LEU A 5 -3.46 7.34 6.72
N LYS A 6 -2.40 7.43 5.90
CA LYS A 6 -1.60 8.65 5.73
C LYS A 6 -1.55 9.02 4.25
N LYS A 7 -1.25 10.27 3.92
CA LYS A 7 -1.25 10.77 2.54
C LYS A 7 -0.17 10.14 1.65
N TYR A 8 0.92 9.69 2.24
CA TYR A 8 2.01 9.01 1.53
C TYR A 8 2.19 7.59 2.05
N TYR A 9 2.08 6.64 1.13
CA TYR A 9 2.09 5.20 1.42
C TYR A 9 3.28 4.52 0.75
N ALA A 10 4.33 4.23 1.51
CA ALA A 10 5.51 3.55 1.01
C ALA A 10 5.31 2.04 0.94
N ILE A 11 5.72 1.44 -0.17
CA ILE A 11 5.69 0.00 -0.41
C ILE A 11 7.13 -0.47 -0.60
N THR A 12 7.58 -1.43 0.21
CA THR A 12 8.98 -1.89 0.13
C THR A 12 9.24 -2.71 -1.13
N ASP A 13 10.49 -2.65 -1.58
CA ASP A 13 11.11 -3.60 -2.49
C ASP A 13 12.61 -3.51 -2.21
N ARG A 14 13.13 -4.39 -1.34
CA ARG A 14 14.49 -4.25 -0.80
C ARG A 14 15.57 -4.27 -1.88
N LYS A 15 15.31 -4.89 -3.03
CA LYS A 15 16.23 -4.94 -4.18
C LYS A 15 16.45 -3.58 -4.83
N GLN A 16 15.55 -2.64 -4.58
CA GLN A 16 15.63 -1.27 -5.10
C GLN A 16 16.23 -0.29 -4.09
N PHE A 17 16.47 -0.72 -2.85
CA PHE A 17 17.00 0.15 -1.81
C PHE A 17 18.47 0.49 -2.06
N LYS A 18 18.84 1.74 -1.76
CA LYS A 18 20.23 2.20 -1.89
C LYS A 18 21.09 1.86 -0.67
N TYR A 19 20.42 1.60 0.45
CA TYR A 19 21.02 1.32 1.74
C TYR A 19 20.39 0.03 2.30
N ASP A 20 21.00 -0.50 3.36
CA ASP A 20 20.40 -1.58 4.12
C ASP A 20 18.98 -1.22 4.58
N PHE A 21 18.13 -2.25 4.69
CA PHE A 21 16.70 -2.11 4.94
C PHE A 21 16.38 -1.12 6.07
N GLU A 22 17.05 -1.24 7.20
CA GLU A 22 16.80 -0.38 8.36
C GLU A 22 17.19 1.09 8.11
N ILE A 23 18.32 1.33 7.45
CA ILE A 23 18.76 2.68 7.09
C ILE A 23 17.77 3.29 6.11
N GLN A 24 17.34 2.53 5.11
CA GLN A 24 16.38 3.01 4.12
C GLN A 24 15.04 3.37 4.76
N ILE A 25 14.52 2.55 5.68
CA ILE A 25 13.28 2.82 6.40
C ILE A 25 13.42 4.06 7.30
N LYS A 26 14.53 4.22 8.02
CA LYS A 26 14.80 5.43 8.82
C LYS A 26 14.80 6.69 7.96
N ARG A 27 15.45 6.67 6.80
CA ARG A 27 15.42 7.79 5.85
C ARG A 27 14.00 8.15 5.38
N MET A 28 13.17 7.14 5.11
CA MET A 28 11.76 7.36 4.76
C MET A 28 10.97 7.96 5.94
N LEU A 29 11.24 7.53 7.17
CA LEU A 29 10.65 8.12 8.37
C LEU A 29 11.10 9.58 8.56
N ASP A 30 12.38 9.87 8.36
CA ASP A 30 12.94 11.22 8.49
C ASP A 30 12.38 12.18 7.43
N SER A 31 12.00 11.67 6.25
CA SER A 31 11.31 12.45 5.21
C SER A 31 9.80 12.60 5.43
N GLY A 32 9.27 12.09 6.54
CA GLY A 32 7.86 12.27 6.92
C GLY A 32 6.92 11.15 6.47
N ILE A 33 7.41 10.06 5.87
CA ILE A 33 6.57 8.91 5.55
C ILE A 33 6.11 8.22 6.84
N ARG A 34 4.81 7.93 6.92
CA ARG A 34 4.17 7.35 8.12
C ARG A 34 3.26 6.17 7.81
N MET A 35 3.25 5.67 6.58
CA MET A 35 2.46 4.48 6.22
C MET A 35 3.31 3.57 5.34
N PHE A 36 3.51 2.33 5.78
CA PHE A 36 4.44 1.39 5.18
C PHE A 36 3.76 0.05 4.89
N GLN A 37 4.03 -0.51 3.71
CA GLN A 37 3.69 -1.87 3.33
C GLN A 37 4.97 -2.69 3.18
N LEU A 38 5.14 -3.76 3.96
CA LEU A 38 6.18 -4.74 3.65
C LEU A 38 5.73 -5.60 2.47
N ARG A 39 6.52 -5.59 1.40
CA ARG A 39 6.26 -6.36 0.19
C ARG A 39 7.56 -6.90 -0.42
N GLU A 40 7.96 -8.07 0.05
CA GLU A 40 9.11 -8.80 -0.47
C GLU A 40 8.63 -10.11 -1.11
N LYS A 41 8.73 -10.19 -2.45
CA LYS A 41 8.14 -11.31 -3.23
C LYS A 41 9.01 -12.55 -3.30
N ASP A 42 10.28 -12.39 -2.97
CA ASP A 42 11.33 -13.38 -3.19
C ASP A 42 11.91 -13.93 -1.89
N LEU A 43 11.41 -13.51 -0.73
CA LEU A 43 11.81 -14.07 0.55
C LEU A 43 11.04 -15.35 0.86
N PRO A 44 11.69 -16.38 1.44
CA PRO A 44 10.99 -17.48 2.09
C PRO A 44 10.21 -16.99 3.32
N SER A 45 9.32 -17.84 3.85
CA SER A 45 8.35 -17.42 4.86
C SER A 45 8.97 -17.01 6.20
N ASP A 46 10.03 -17.68 6.63
CA ASP A 46 10.80 -17.37 7.83
C ASP A 46 11.52 -16.02 7.70
N GLU A 47 12.28 -15.82 6.63
CA GLU A 47 12.97 -14.54 6.39
C GLU A 47 11.99 -13.37 6.22
N PHE A 48 10.85 -13.60 5.55
CA PHE A 48 9.79 -12.59 5.43
C PHE A 48 9.20 -12.23 6.80
N PHE A 49 8.95 -13.23 7.64
CA PHE A 49 8.42 -13.03 8.99
C PHE A 49 9.41 -12.25 9.88
N ASP A 50 10.69 -12.58 9.82
CA ASP A 50 11.73 -11.88 10.56
C ASP A 50 11.83 -10.41 10.13
N LEU A 51 11.76 -10.16 8.81
CA LEU A 51 11.79 -8.81 8.27
C LEU A 51 10.52 -8.01 8.64
N ALA A 52 9.35 -8.64 8.65
CA ALA A 52 8.09 -8.05 9.14
C ALA A 52 8.17 -7.66 10.61
N SER A 53 8.68 -8.56 11.45
CA SER A 53 8.91 -8.31 12.87
C SER A 53 9.90 -7.16 13.08
N LYS A 54 10.98 -7.11 12.28
CA LYS A 54 11.96 -6.03 12.30
C LYS A 54 11.33 -4.69 11.93
N LEU A 55 10.54 -4.64 10.85
CA LEU A 55 9.86 -3.43 10.42
C LEU A 55 8.87 -2.94 11.48
N GLY A 56 8.03 -3.82 12.03
CA GLY A 56 7.09 -3.47 13.09
C GLY A 56 7.78 -2.83 14.30
N LYS A 57 8.91 -3.41 14.74
CA LYS A 57 9.73 -2.84 15.83
C LYS A 57 10.27 -1.46 15.48
N LEU A 58 10.82 -1.27 14.28
CA LEU A 58 11.34 0.02 13.82
C LEU A 58 10.26 1.10 13.80
N LEU A 59 9.04 0.75 13.39
CA LEU A 59 7.92 1.70 13.28
C LEU A 59 7.27 2.01 14.65
N SER A 60 7.44 1.17 15.67
CA SER A 60 6.78 1.33 16.98
C SER A 60 7.13 2.63 17.72
N GLY A 61 8.30 3.21 17.45
CA GLY A 61 8.72 4.51 18.00
C GLY A 61 8.11 5.72 17.29
N TYR A 62 7.28 5.51 16.26
CA TYR A 62 6.74 6.56 15.40
C TYR A 62 5.21 6.46 15.33
N ASP A 63 4.52 7.56 15.03
CA ASP A 63 3.10 7.53 14.62
C ASP A 63 2.98 7.00 13.16
N ALA A 64 3.49 5.78 12.95
CA ALA A 64 3.54 5.13 11.66
C ALA A 64 2.63 3.89 11.64
N SER A 65 2.03 3.64 10.49
CA SER A 65 1.19 2.46 10.26
C SER A 65 1.91 1.43 9.40
N PHE A 66 1.73 0.17 9.77
CA PHE A 66 2.39 -0.98 9.19
C PHE A 66 1.36 -1.95 8.58
N PHE A 67 1.57 -2.27 7.32
CA PHE A 67 0.77 -3.22 6.56
C PHE A 67 1.67 -4.33 6.01
N VAL A 68 1.14 -5.55 5.95
CA VAL A 68 1.82 -6.68 5.29
C VAL A 68 1.15 -6.95 3.95
N ASN A 69 1.92 -7.16 2.89
CA ASN A 69 1.35 -7.56 1.61
C ASN A 69 0.91 -9.04 1.65
N ASP A 70 -0.36 -9.31 1.36
CA ASP A 70 -0.99 -10.62 1.12
C ASP A 70 -1.03 -11.60 2.31
N ARG A 71 0.04 -11.67 3.10
CA ARG A 71 0.24 -12.60 4.21
C ARG A 71 -0.51 -12.17 5.47
N VAL A 72 -1.80 -12.49 5.53
CA VAL A 72 -2.68 -12.23 6.69
C VAL A 72 -2.16 -12.90 7.96
N ASP A 73 -1.64 -14.11 7.84
CA ASP A 73 -1.00 -14.84 8.93
C ASP A 73 0.16 -14.03 9.55
N VAL A 74 1.06 -13.50 8.72
CA VAL A 74 2.18 -12.67 9.18
C VAL A 74 1.68 -11.35 9.76
N ALA A 75 0.67 -10.71 9.16
CA ALA A 75 0.08 -9.48 9.70
C ALA A 75 -0.41 -9.66 11.14
N VAL A 76 -1.16 -10.74 11.40
CA VAL A 76 -1.69 -11.06 12.73
C VAL A 76 -0.56 -11.37 13.71
N LEU A 77 0.37 -12.26 13.32
CA LEU A 77 1.45 -12.72 14.20
C LEU A 77 2.45 -11.62 14.56
N THR A 78 2.60 -10.59 13.71
CA THR A 78 3.52 -9.46 13.94
C THR A 78 2.83 -8.22 14.52
N GLY A 79 1.49 -8.27 14.73
CA GLY A 79 0.73 -7.13 15.22
C GLY A 79 0.66 -5.95 14.24
N ALA A 80 0.76 -6.20 12.93
CA ALA A 80 0.58 -5.16 11.92
C ALA A 80 -0.82 -4.54 12.00
N ASN A 81 -0.96 -3.28 11.57
CA ASN A 81 -2.26 -2.60 11.57
C ASN A 81 -3.21 -3.18 10.50
N GLY A 82 -2.67 -3.85 9.49
CA GLY A 82 -3.47 -4.37 8.41
C GLY A 82 -2.71 -5.22 7.39
N VAL A 83 -3.45 -5.64 6.38
CA VAL A 83 -2.95 -6.33 5.20
C VAL A 83 -3.28 -5.52 3.95
N HIS A 84 -2.42 -5.59 2.94
CA HIS A 84 -2.75 -5.14 1.60
C HIS A 84 -2.83 -6.35 0.66
N LEU A 85 -4.02 -6.64 0.15
CA LEU A 85 -4.29 -7.78 -0.71
C LEU A 85 -4.06 -7.42 -2.18
N PRO A 86 -3.26 -8.19 -2.92
CA PRO A 86 -3.22 -8.12 -4.39
C PRO A 86 -4.62 -8.37 -5.00
N SER A 87 -4.81 -7.98 -6.26
CA SER A 87 -6.09 -8.15 -6.98
C SER A 87 -6.57 -9.61 -6.96
N LYS A 88 -5.66 -10.55 -7.23
CA LYS A 88 -5.84 -11.99 -7.06
C LYS A 88 -5.26 -12.43 -5.72
N SER A 89 -6.10 -12.41 -4.69
CA SER A 89 -5.77 -12.84 -3.33
C SER A 89 -7.03 -13.46 -2.70
N ILE A 90 -6.95 -13.86 -1.44
CA ILE A 90 -8.10 -14.34 -0.66
C ILE A 90 -9.21 -13.27 -0.58
N PRO A 91 -10.48 -13.67 -0.36
CA PRO A 91 -11.59 -12.73 -0.27
C PRO A 91 -11.47 -11.77 0.92
N ILE A 92 -11.79 -10.48 0.71
CA ILE A 92 -11.74 -9.45 1.76
C ILE A 92 -12.70 -9.82 2.90
N GLU A 93 -13.93 -10.24 2.58
CA GLU A 93 -14.95 -10.65 3.55
C GLU A 93 -14.44 -11.71 4.52
N THR A 94 -13.69 -12.70 4.04
CA THR A 94 -13.08 -13.75 4.87
C THR A 94 -12.09 -13.16 5.88
N VAL A 95 -11.25 -12.21 5.45
CA VAL A 95 -10.30 -11.53 6.33
C VAL A 95 -11.03 -10.68 7.36
N LYS A 96 -12.01 -9.87 6.93
CA LYS A 96 -12.78 -9.00 7.84
C LYS A 96 -13.61 -9.81 8.84
N HIS A 97 -14.15 -10.96 8.45
CA HIS A 97 -14.90 -11.83 9.36
C HIS A 97 -14.00 -12.49 10.41
N LYS A 98 -12.83 -13.01 10.02
CA LYS A 98 -11.92 -13.70 10.94
C LYS A 98 -11.05 -12.76 11.77
N PHE A 99 -10.68 -11.62 11.20
CA PHE A 99 -9.76 -10.64 11.78
C PHE A 99 -10.33 -9.21 11.64
N PRO A 100 -11.46 -8.90 12.29
CA PRO A 100 -12.16 -7.62 12.12
C PRO A 100 -11.35 -6.40 12.54
N PHE A 101 -10.30 -6.61 13.35
CA PHE A 101 -9.37 -5.56 13.78
C PHE A 101 -8.33 -5.18 12.71
N LEU A 102 -8.15 -5.99 11.66
CA LEU A 102 -7.23 -5.65 10.57
C LEU A 102 -7.87 -4.66 9.60
N ILE A 103 -7.08 -3.66 9.22
CA ILE A 103 -7.37 -2.82 8.06
C ILE A 103 -7.01 -3.61 6.80
N VAL A 104 -7.91 -3.66 5.83
CA VAL A 104 -7.72 -4.41 4.58
C VAL A 104 -7.67 -3.44 3.40
N GLY A 105 -6.49 -3.32 2.79
CA GLY A 105 -6.30 -2.66 1.51
C GLY A 105 -6.46 -3.63 0.35
N LYS A 106 -6.88 -3.16 -0.82
CA LYS A 106 -6.94 -3.96 -2.05
C LYS A 106 -6.27 -3.27 -3.23
N SER A 107 -5.49 -4.04 -4.01
CA SER A 107 -5.03 -3.60 -5.32
C SER A 107 -6.14 -3.75 -6.36
N CYS A 108 -6.50 -2.64 -7.00
CA CYS A 108 -7.52 -2.58 -8.04
C CYS A 108 -6.94 -2.04 -9.36
N HIS A 109 -7.48 -2.53 -10.47
CA HIS A 109 -7.06 -2.22 -11.82
C HIS A 109 -8.22 -1.81 -12.73
N SER A 110 -9.45 -1.73 -12.23
CA SER A 110 -10.57 -1.14 -12.97
C SER A 110 -11.59 -0.52 -12.01
N VAL A 111 -12.56 0.21 -12.55
CA VAL A 111 -13.70 0.76 -11.79
C VAL A 111 -14.50 -0.38 -11.17
N GLU A 112 -14.72 -1.46 -11.93
CA GLU A 112 -15.47 -2.63 -11.46
C GLU A 112 -14.75 -3.32 -10.30
N GLU A 113 -13.42 -3.46 -10.36
CA GLU A 113 -12.64 -4.00 -9.25
C GLU A 113 -12.68 -3.10 -8.02
N ALA A 114 -12.68 -1.78 -8.19
CA ALA A 114 -12.76 -0.81 -7.09
C ALA A 114 -14.13 -0.88 -6.37
N VAL A 115 -15.22 -0.81 -7.14
CA VAL A 115 -16.60 -0.94 -6.62
C VAL A 115 -16.80 -2.29 -5.94
N ARG A 116 -16.25 -3.36 -6.51
CA ARG A 116 -16.29 -4.69 -5.91
C ARG A 116 -15.53 -4.74 -4.59
N ALA A 117 -14.31 -4.20 -4.53
CA ALA A 117 -13.51 -4.18 -3.31
C ALA A 117 -14.21 -3.40 -2.18
N GLU A 118 -14.85 -2.28 -2.49
CA GLU A 118 -15.66 -1.53 -1.53
C GLU A 118 -16.84 -2.36 -0.99
N LYS A 119 -17.60 -3.01 -1.89
CA LYS A 119 -18.73 -3.89 -1.50
C LYS A 119 -18.29 -5.06 -0.62
N GLU A 120 -17.12 -5.62 -0.89
CA GLU A 120 -16.52 -6.71 -0.09
C GLU A 120 -15.94 -6.21 1.25
N GLY A 121 -15.94 -4.89 1.51
CA GLY A 121 -15.55 -4.29 2.79
C GLY A 121 -14.09 -3.86 2.89
N ALA A 122 -13.43 -3.54 1.77
CA ALA A 122 -12.09 -2.96 1.80
C ALA A 122 -12.10 -1.60 2.52
N ASP A 123 -11.10 -1.36 3.36
CA ASP A 123 -10.94 -0.09 4.07
C ASP A 123 -10.27 0.98 3.21
N TYR A 124 -9.51 0.57 2.19
CA TYR A 124 -8.95 1.44 1.15
C TYR A 124 -8.53 0.63 -0.08
N ILE A 125 -8.26 1.31 -1.19
CA ILE A 125 -7.71 0.68 -2.39
C ILE A 125 -6.47 1.41 -2.90
N THR A 126 -5.65 0.69 -3.65
CA THR A 126 -4.68 1.31 -4.57
C THR A 126 -5.13 1.10 -6.01
N PHE A 127 -5.11 2.15 -6.82
CA PHE A 127 -5.37 2.06 -8.26
C PHE A 127 -4.07 2.23 -9.05
N SER A 128 -3.75 1.27 -9.92
CA SER A 128 -2.47 1.23 -10.64
C SER A 128 -2.51 0.44 -11.96
N PRO A 129 -1.51 0.64 -12.85
CA PRO A 129 -0.54 1.73 -12.84
C PRO A 129 -1.12 3.02 -13.42
N ILE A 130 -0.85 4.17 -12.80
CA ILE A 130 -1.31 5.48 -13.32
C ILE A 130 -0.47 5.89 -14.53
N PHE A 131 0.85 5.88 -14.36
CA PHE A 131 1.84 6.19 -15.39
C PHE A 131 2.69 4.95 -15.70
N GLU A 132 3.56 5.07 -16.71
CA GLU A 132 4.45 3.99 -17.12
C GLU A 132 5.39 3.56 -15.98
N THR A 133 5.56 2.26 -15.81
CA THR A 133 6.48 1.69 -14.82
C THR A 133 6.96 0.30 -15.25
N PRO A 134 8.21 -0.09 -14.96
CA PRO A 134 8.77 -1.37 -15.41
C PRO A 134 7.95 -2.59 -14.99
N GLY A 135 7.82 -3.56 -15.89
CA GLY A 135 7.18 -4.85 -15.62
C GLY A 135 5.68 -4.78 -15.32
N LYS A 136 5.02 -3.67 -15.68
CA LYS A 136 3.55 -3.50 -15.58
C LYS A 136 2.93 -3.31 -16.95
N GLY A 137 1.62 -3.59 -17.03
CA GLY A 137 0.82 -3.36 -18.24
C GLY A 137 0.65 -1.88 -18.56
N LYS A 138 -0.16 -1.58 -19.58
CA LYS A 138 -0.40 -0.21 -20.07
C LYS A 138 -0.85 0.73 -18.93
N PRO A 139 -0.33 1.97 -18.88
CA PRO A 139 -0.79 2.97 -17.92
C PRO A 139 -2.27 3.27 -18.12
N LYS A 140 -2.98 3.46 -17.00
CA LYS A 140 -4.43 3.75 -16.98
C LYS A 140 -4.72 5.23 -17.11
N GLY A 141 -3.77 6.08 -16.70
CA GLY A 141 -3.87 7.52 -16.79
C GLY A 141 -4.86 8.15 -15.80
N LEU A 142 -4.87 9.49 -15.80
CA LEU A 142 -5.65 10.29 -14.85
C LEU A 142 -7.16 10.21 -15.07
N LYS A 143 -7.61 9.98 -16.31
CA LYS A 143 -9.04 9.83 -16.62
C LYS A 143 -9.64 8.61 -15.89
N ALA A 144 -9.02 7.44 -16.04
CA ALA A 144 -9.48 6.23 -15.36
C ALA A 144 -9.35 6.34 -13.83
N LEU A 145 -8.32 7.03 -13.34
CA LEU A 145 -8.19 7.32 -11.91
C LEU A 145 -9.37 8.15 -11.39
N LYS A 146 -9.78 9.18 -12.15
CA LYS A 146 -10.92 10.02 -11.80
C LYS A 146 -12.21 9.21 -11.75
N GLU A 147 -12.46 8.37 -12.75
CA GLU A 147 -13.61 7.47 -12.79
C GLU A 147 -13.66 6.54 -11.56
N VAL A 148 -12.51 6.05 -11.08
CA VAL A 148 -12.44 5.25 -9.84
C VAL A 148 -12.76 6.07 -8.60
N VAL A 149 -12.17 7.26 -8.45
CA VAL A 149 -12.41 8.14 -7.30
C VAL A 149 -13.89 8.54 -7.21
N GLU A 150 -14.55 8.77 -8.34
CA GLU A 150 -15.99 9.10 -8.39
C GLU A 150 -16.91 7.89 -8.13
N ALA A 151 -16.41 6.67 -8.33
CA ALA A 151 -17.21 5.45 -8.22
C ALA A 151 -17.23 4.81 -6.82
N VAL A 152 -16.32 5.19 -5.92
CA VAL A 152 -16.22 4.63 -4.57
C VAL A 152 -16.15 5.72 -3.51
N SER A 153 -16.61 5.42 -2.30
CA SER A 153 -16.54 6.31 -1.14
C SER A 153 -15.32 6.05 -0.24
N ILE A 154 -14.68 4.88 -0.39
CA ILE A 154 -13.47 4.53 0.36
C ILE A 154 -12.20 5.22 -0.16
N PRO A 155 -11.18 5.43 0.69
CA PRO A 155 -9.90 6.02 0.31
C PRO A 155 -9.23 5.34 -0.90
N VAL A 156 -8.91 6.16 -1.92
CA VAL A 156 -8.18 5.71 -3.11
C VAL A 156 -6.73 6.23 -3.06
N TYR A 157 -5.77 5.34 -3.19
CA TYR A 157 -4.36 5.67 -3.38
C TYR A 157 -3.96 5.51 -4.85
N ALA A 158 -3.43 6.57 -5.45
CA ALA A 158 -2.82 6.48 -6.77
C ALA A 158 -1.45 5.79 -6.68
N LEU A 159 -1.18 4.83 -7.57
CA LEU A 159 0.07 4.07 -7.57
C LEU A 159 0.56 3.77 -8.99
N GLY A 160 1.87 3.76 -9.18
CA GLY A 160 2.53 3.27 -10.39
C GLY A 160 2.99 4.40 -11.30
N GLY A 161 4.31 4.52 -11.44
CA GLY A 161 4.97 5.51 -12.29
C GLY A 161 4.87 6.97 -11.81
N ILE A 162 4.33 7.23 -10.62
CA ILE A 162 4.19 8.58 -10.07
C ILE A 162 5.56 9.11 -9.67
N THR A 163 5.92 10.29 -10.20
CA THR A 163 7.09 11.08 -9.82
C THR A 163 6.66 12.25 -8.93
N GLU A 164 7.61 12.97 -8.32
CA GLU A 164 7.31 14.11 -7.47
C GLU A 164 6.61 15.24 -8.23
N GLU A 165 6.99 15.45 -9.49
CA GLU A 165 6.43 16.46 -10.38
C GLU A 165 4.96 16.16 -10.73
N ALA A 166 4.59 14.88 -10.77
CA ALA A 166 3.22 14.42 -11.06
C ALA A 166 2.30 14.43 -9.81
N ILE A 167 2.83 14.60 -8.59
CA ILE A 167 2.01 14.56 -7.37
C ILE A 167 0.89 15.63 -7.40
N PRO A 168 1.16 16.91 -7.71
CA PRO A 168 0.12 17.94 -7.67
C PRO A 168 -1.06 17.67 -8.61
N GLU A 169 -0.80 17.16 -9.82
CA GLU A 169 -1.86 16.82 -10.77
C GLU A 169 -2.67 15.60 -10.34
N VAL A 170 -2.02 14.59 -9.75
CA VAL A 170 -2.70 13.39 -9.24
C VAL A 170 -3.59 13.75 -8.05
N LEU A 171 -3.11 14.62 -7.13
CA LEU A 171 -3.90 15.04 -5.98
C LEU A 171 -5.15 15.85 -6.38
N LYS A 172 -5.09 16.64 -7.47
CA LYS A 172 -6.26 17.37 -8.00
C LYS A 172 -7.41 16.46 -8.45
N ILE A 173 -7.15 15.17 -8.68
CA ILE A 173 -8.20 14.19 -9.01
C ILE A 173 -9.08 13.85 -7.79
N GLY A 174 -8.64 14.17 -6.57
CA GLY A 174 -9.39 13.87 -5.34
C GLY A 174 -9.02 12.53 -4.71
N VAL A 175 -7.87 11.96 -5.06
CA VAL A 175 -7.35 10.76 -4.38
C VAL A 175 -7.10 11.03 -2.90
N TYR A 176 -7.24 10.00 -2.07
CA TYR A 176 -6.88 10.11 -0.67
C TYR A 176 -5.38 10.34 -0.50
N GLY A 177 -4.54 9.68 -1.29
CA GLY A 177 -3.08 9.80 -1.18
C GLY A 177 -2.31 9.18 -2.34
N ILE A 178 -0.99 9.20 -2.21
CA ILE A 178 -0.03 8.65 -3.17
C ILE A 178 0.66 7.45 -2.56
N ALA A 179 0.65 6.33 -3.27
CA ALA A 179 1.44 5.16 -2.93
C ALA A 179 2.62 5.01 -3.89
N GLY A 180 3.74 4.49 -3.38
CA GLY A 180 4.97 4.42 -4.15
C GLY A 180 5.95 3.39 -3.62
N ILE A 181 6.67 2.76 -4.55
CA ILE A 181 7.89 1.99 -4.24
C ILE A 181 9.06 2.96 -4.39
N ARG A 182 9.48 3.23 -5.63
CA ARG A 182 10.65 4.07 -5.97
C ARG A 182 10.56 5.51 -5.50
N LEU A 183 9.35 6.07 -5.46
CA LEU A 183 9.11 7.47 -5.12
C LEU A 183 9.74 7.89 -3.78
N PHE A 184 9.82 6.97 -2.83
CA PHE A 184 10.28 7.25 -1.46
C PHE A 184 11.67 6.69 -1.14
N ILE A 185 12.37 6.06 -2.09
CA ILE A 185 13.68 5.39 -1.88
C ILE A 185 14.87 6.38 -2.00
N LYS A 186 14.71 7.62 -1.53
CA LYS A 186 15.78 8.63 -1.60
C LYS A 186 16.82 8.50 -0.47
#